data_AF-A0AAJ0N4M1-F1
#
_entry.id   AF-A0AAJ0N4M1-F1
#
_cell.length_a   1.000
_cell.length_b   1.000
_cell.length_c   1.000
_cell.angle_alpha   90.00
_cell.angle_beta   90.00
_cell.angle_gamma   90.00
#
_symmetry.space_group_name_H-M   'P 1'
#
loop_
_entity.id
_entity.type
_entity.pdbx_description
1 polymer ?
#
loop_
_entity_poly.entity_id
_entity_poly.type
_entity_poly.pdbx_seq_one_letter_code
_entity_poly.pdbx_strand_id
1 'polypeptide(L)'
;MNQAALGAVLGLEEQNSAAPRISRYERGDRMPDNESMAKLAEALELPVAYFHAVSEPMAEAILVMSQLPEAVQEELLRHMREFARNNLRERGA
;
A
#
# COMPACT_ATOMS: atom_id res chain seq x y z
N MET A 1 -9.61 3.99 12.41
CA MET A 1 -10.54 4.54 11.40
C MET A 1 -11.56 3.45 11.02
N ASN A 2 -12.81 3.79 10.67
CA ASN A 2 -13.85 2.82 10.28
C ASN A 2 -14.32 3.05 8.82
N GLN A 3 -15.09 2.12 8.24
CA GLN A 3 -15.55 2.19 6.84
C GLN A 3 -16.35 3.47 6.53
N ALA A 4 -17.17 3.95 7.47
CA ALA A 4 -17.95 5.17 7.29
C ALA A 4 -17.03 6.42 7.20
N ALA A 5 -16.01 6.48 8.05
CA ALA A 5 -15.01 7.55 8.03
C ALA A 5 -14.19 7.54 6.73
N LEU A 6 -13.79 6.36 6.25
CA LEU A 6 -13.10 6.22 4.96
C LEU A 6 -13.98 6.64 3.78
N GLY A 7 -15.27 6.33 3.81
CA GLY A 7 -16.18 6.81 2.77
C GLY A 7 -16.38 8.32 2.80
N ALA A 8 -16.37 8.96 3.98
CA ALA A 8 -16.43 10.41 4.08
C ALA A 8 -15.20 11.09 3.45
N VAL A 9 -13.99 10.53 3.62
CA VAL A 9 -12.75 11.00 2.97
C VAL A 9 -12.88 11.02 1.44
N LEU A 10 -13.63 10.07 0.89
CA LEU A 10 -13.87 9.97 -0.55
C LEU A 10 -14.93 10.94 -1.08
N GLY A 11 -15.46 11.85 -0.26
CA GLY A 11 -16.55 12.75 -0.65
C GLY A 11 -17.88 12.02 -0.86
N LEU A 12 -18.07 10.87 -0.19
CA LEU A 12 -19.32 10.11 -0.25
C LEU A 12 -20.29 10.70 0.77
N GLU A 13 -20.96 11.79 0.36
CA GLU A 13 -21.81 12.62 1.22
C GLU A 13 -23.00 11.86 1.85
N GLU A 14 -23.43 10.75 1.25
CA GLU A 14 -24.40 9.85 1.89
C GLU A 14 -23.71 8.79 2.74
N GLN A 15 -23.78 8.93 4.07
CA GLN A 15 -23.31 7.94 5.05
C GLN A 15 -23.82 6.51 4.76
N ASN A 16 -25.02 6.38 4.19
CA ASN A 16 -25.64 5.11 3.80
C ASN A 16 -24.99 4.45 2.57
N SER A 17 -24.20 5.19 1.78
CA SER A 17 -23.50 4.69 0.59
C SER A 17 -22.00 4.48 0.81
N ALA A 18 -21.43 5.16 1.80
CA ALA A 18 -20.01 5.14 2.17
C ALA A 18 -19.52 3.73 2.56
N ALA A 19 -20.10 3.15 3.61
CA ALA A 19 -19.66 1.84 4.12
C ALA A 19 -19.84 0.70 3.09
N PRO A 20 -20.96 0.61 2.33
CA PRO A 20 -21.09 -0.38 1.27
C PRO A 20 -20.04 -0.25 0.15
N ARG A 21 -19.61 0.97 -0.20
CA ARG A 21 -18.58 1.19 -1.21
C ARG A 21 -17.20 0.76 -0.71
N ILE A 22 -16.80 1.18 0.48
CA ILE A 22 -15.53 0.74 1.10
C ILE A 22 -15.50 -0.78 1.25
N SER A 23 -16.62 -1.38 1.68
CA SER A 23 -16.73 -2.82 1.84
C SER A 23 -16.57 -3.59 0.51
N ARG A 24 -16.98 -3.02 -0.63
CA ARG A 24 -16.72 -3.60 -1.96
C ARG A 24 -15.23 -3.52 -2.34
N TYR A 25 -14.54 -2.46 -1.92
CA TYR A 25 -13.09 -2.35 -2.12
C TYR A 25 -12.34 -3.37 -1.26
N GLU A 26 -12.70 -3.50 0.02
CA GLU A 26 -12.08 -4.45 0.95
C GLU A 26 -12.24 -5.92 0.51
N ARG A 27 -13.39 -6.28 -0.08
CA ARG A 27 -13.61 -7.63 -0.64
C ARG A 27 -13.00 -7.85 -2.02
N GLY A 28 -12.51 -6.80 -2.67
CA GLY A 28 -12.03 -6.86 -4.06
C GLY A 28 -13.13 -6.95 -5.12
N ASP A 29 -14.40 -6.73 -4.76
CA ASP A 29 -15.54 -6.72 -5.71
C ASP A 29 -15.42 -5.57 -6.73
N ARG A 30 -14.78 -4.48 -6.31
CA ARG A 30 -14.42 -3.34 -7.16
C ARG A 30 -13.06 -2.82 -6.73
N MET A 31 -12.35 -2.21 -7.68
CA MET A 31 -11.13 -1.46 -7.38
C MET A 31 -11.46 0.04 -7.32
N PRO A 32 -10.90 0.80 -6.36
CA PRO A 32 -10.94 2.26 -6.42
C PRO A 32 -10.28 2.76 -7.70
N ASP A 33 -10.75 3.89 -8.24
CA ASP A 33 -9.97 4.63 -9.24
C ASP A 33 -8.73 5.27 -8.58
N ASN A 34 -7.82 5.79 -9.40
CA ASN A 34 -6.55 6.34 -8.92
C ASN A 34 -6.74 7.49 -7.91
N GLU A 35 -7.75 8.34 -8.12
CA GLU A 35 -8.03 9.47 -7.23
C GLU A 35 -8.56 9.00 -5.87
N SER A 36 -9.49 8.05 -5.88
CA SER A 36 -10.03 7.43 -4.67
C SER A 36 -8.94 6.67 -3.92
N MET A 37 -8.08 5.94 -4.63
CA MET A 37 -6.96 5.25 -4.02
C MET A 37 -5.99 6.22 -3.33
N ALA A 38 -5.66 7.34 -3.98
CA ALA A 38 -4.81 8.38 -3.39
C ALA A 38 -5.41 8.97 -2.12
N LYS A 39 -6.72 9.28 -2.13
CA LYS A 39 -7.44 9.78 -0.95
C LYS A 39 -7.48 8.77 0.19
N LEU A 40 -7.70 7.48 -0.11
CA LEU A 40 -7.65 6.41 0.90
C LEU A 40 -6.24 6.27 1.48
N ALA A 41 -5.22 6.31 0.62
CA ALA A 41 -3.82 6.22 1.02
C ALA A 41 -3.43 7.36 1.97
N GLU A 42 -3.80 8.60 1.63
CA GLU A 42 -3.59 9.78 2.48
C GLU A 42 -4.27 9.62 3.85
N ALA A 43 -5.56 9.25 3.87
CA ALA A 43 -6.28 9.09 5.13
C ALA A 43 -5.78 7.94 6.00
N LEU A 44 -5.23 6.89 5.39
CA LEU A 44 -4.65 5.76 6.09
C LEU A 44 -3.17 5.97 6.44
N GLU A 45 -2.56 7.08 6.01
CA GLU A 45 -1.12 7.34 6.12
C GLU A 45 -0.28 6.21 5.51
N LEU A 46 -0.74 5.66 4.39
CA LEU A 46 -0.09 4.57 3.66
C LEU A 46 0.39 5.04 2.28
N PRO A 47 1.48 4.47 1.74
CA PRO A 47 1.84 4.67 0.35
C PRO A 47 0.78 4.09 -0.58
N VAL A 48 0.43 4.78 -1.67
CA VAL A 48 -0.50 4.25 -2.69
C VAL A 48 -0.04 2.88 -3.20
N ALA A 49 1.28 2.67 -3.34
CA ALA A 49 1.85 1.41 -3.77
C ALA A 49 1.51 0.21 -2.85
N TYR A 50 1.22 0.46 -1.56
CA TYR A 50 0.86 -0.57 -0.60
C TYR A 50 -0.40 -1.34 -1.03
N PHE A 51 -1.41 -0.63 -1.57
CA PHE A 51 -2.66 -1.24 -2.04
C PHE A 51 -2.50 -2.12 -3.30
N HIS A 52 -1.36 -2.05 -3.96
CA HIS A 52 -1.05 -2.81 -5.17
C HIS A 52 -0.04 -3.94 -4.95
N ALA A 53 0.43 -4.13 -3.72
CA ALA A 53 1.33 -5.22 -3.39
C ALA A 53 0.64 -6.58 -3.59
N VAL A 54 1.30 -7.49 -4.30
CA VAL A 54 0.75 -8.82 -4.63
C VAL A 54 0.99 -9.87 -3.54
N SER A 55 1.75 -9.53 -2.49
CA SER A 55 2.03 -10.38 -1.36
C SER A 55 2.29 -9.56 -0.10
N GLU A 56 2.04 -10.17 1.06
CA GLU A 56 2.28 -9.56 2.37
C GLU A 56 3.74 -9.09 2.55
N PRO A 57 4.78 -9.86 2.19
CA PRO A 57 6.16 -9.37 2.27
C PRO A 57 6.45 -8.15 1.38
N MET A 58 5.81 -8.04 0.21
CA MET A 58 5.96 -6.85 -0.64
C MET A 58 5.25 -5.64 -0.05
N ALA A 59 4.07 -5.83 0.53
CA ALA A 59 3.32 -4.76 1.20
C ALA A 59 4.12 -4.21 2.39
N GLU A 60 4.68 -5.12 3.20
CA GLU A 60 5.50 -4.77 4.36
C GLU A 60 6.78 -4.03 3.94
N ALA A 61 7.47 -4.49 2.89
CA ALA A 61 8.64 -3.81 2.36
C ALA A 61 8.33 -2.37 1.92
N ILE A 62 7.21 -2.16 1.21
CA ILE A 62 6.76 -0.82 0.79
C ILE A 62 6.49 0.06 2.02
N LEU A 63 5.79 -0.47 3.02
CA LEU A 63 5.45 0.26 4.24
C LEU A 63 6.69 0.67 5.01
N VAL A 64 7.60 -0.27 5.28
CA VAL A 64 8.86 -0.01 6.00
C VAL A 64 9.70 1.03 5.26
N MET A 65 9.87 0.89 3.94
CA MET A 65 10.62 1.87 3.15
C MET A 65 10.02 3.28 3.26
N SER A 66 8.70 3.41 3.20
CA SER A 66 8.03 4.71 3.21
C SER A 66 8.20 5.51 4.50
N GLN A 67 8.54 4.85 5.61
CA GLN A 67 8.76 5.47 6.92
C GLN A 67 10.20 5.99 7.10
N LEU A 68 11.11 5.63 6.20
CA LEU A 68 12.53 5.98 6.29
C LEU A 68 12.83 7.26 5.51
N PRO A 69 13.80 8.09 5.95
CA PRO A 69 14.34 9.16 5.13
C PRO A 69 14.94 8.61 3.82
N GLU A 70 14.88 9.40 2.75
CA GLU A 70 15.32 8.98 1.41
C GLU A 70 16.76 8.41 1.39
N ALA A 71 17.70 9.06 2.09
CA ALA A 71 19.08 8.56 2.21
C ALA A 71 19.18 7.16 2.85
N VAL A 72 18.32 6.86 3.81
CA VAL A 72 18.25 5.55 4.49
C VAL A 72 17.54 4.53 3.60
N GLN A 73 16.53 4.94 2.82
CA GLN A 73 15.90 4.08 1.82
C GLN A 73 16.92 3.61 0.78
N GLU A 74 17.78 4.52 0.29
CA GLU A 74 18.86 4.16 -0.63
C GLU A 74 19.85 3.17 -0.03
N GLU A 75 20.16 3.31 1.26
CA GLU A 75 21.01 2.37 1.99
C GLU A 75 20.37 0.99 2.11
N LEU A 76 19.10 0.92 2.52
CA LEU A 76 18.36 -0.34 2.58
C LEU A 76 18.33 -1.02 1.20
N LEU A 77 18.08 -0.26 0.15
CA LEU A 77 18.03 -0.78 -1.21
C LEU A 77 19.39 -1.37 -1.66
N ARG A 78 20.52 -0.80 -1.22
CA ARG A 78 21.85 -1.39 -1.45
C ARG A 78 21.96 -2.76 -0.78
N HIS A 79 21.58 -2.88 0.49
CA HIS A 79 21.61 -4.16 1.21
C HIS A 79 20.69 -5.21 0.57
N MET A 80 19.49 -4.81 0.13
CA MET A 80 18.57 -5.71 -0.58
C MET A 80 19.17 -6.24 -1.90
N ARG A 81 19.85 -5.37 -2.67
CA ARG A 81 20.54 -5.76 -3.90
C ARG A 81 21.70 -6.71 -3.64
N GLU A 82 22.45 -6.50 -2.57
CA GLU A 82 23.52 -7.40 -2.14
C GLU A 82 22.99 -8.78 -1.74
N PHE A 83 21.97 -8.80 -0.90
CA PHE A 83 21.29 -10.03 -0.50
C PHE A 83 20.78 -10.81 -1.71
N ALA A 84 20.09 -10.15 -2.64
CA ALA A 84 19.58 -10.78 -3.86
C ALA A 84 20.70 -11.34 -4.74
N ARG A 85 21.79 -10.58 -4.93
CA ARG A 85 22.96 -11.04 -5.70
C ARG A 85 23.58 -12.32 -5.12
N ASN A 86 23.70 -12.41 -3.80
CA ASN A 86 24.30 -13.58 -3.15
C ASN A 86 23.43 -14.82 -3.30
N ASN A 87 22.11 -14.69 -3.03
CA ASN A 87 21.17 -15.81 -3.14
C ASN A 87 20.96 -16.30 -4.58
N LEU A 88 21.07 -15.41 -5.58
CA LEU A 88 20.98 -15.81 -6.99
C LEU A 88 22.24 -16.53 -7.48
N ARG A 89 23.42 -16.19 -6.94
CA ARG A 89 24.67 -16.90 -7.24
C ARG A 89 24.67 -18.32 -6.68
N GLU A 90 24.18 -18.50 -5.46
CA GLU A 90 24.08 -19.83 -4.82
C GLU A 90 23.09 -20.76 -5.52
N ARG A 91 22.08 -20.20 -6.21
CA ARG A 91 21.10 -20.98 -6.99
C ARG A 91 21.55 -21.33 -8.41
N GLY A 92 22.60 -20.67 -8.91
CA GLY A 92 23.15 -20.87 -10.25
C GLY A 92 24.43 -21.72 -10.29
N ALA A 93 24.92 -22.16 -9.13
CA ALA A 93 26.03 -23.10 -8.96
C ALA A 93 25.49 -24.47 -8.52
#